data_AF-A0A644YK63-F1
#
_entry.id   AF-A0A644YK63-F1
#
_cell.length_a   1.000
_cell.length_b   1.000
_cell.length_c   1.000
_cell.angle_alpha   90.00
_cell.angle_beta   90.00
_cell.angle_gamma   90.00
#
_symmetry.space_group_name_H-M   'P 1'
#
loop_
_entity.id
_entity.type
_entity.pdbx_description
1 polymer ?
#
loop_
_entity_poly.entity_id
_entity_poly.type
_entity_poly.pdbx_seq_one_letter_code
_entity_poly.pdbx_strand_id
1 'polypeptide(L)'
;MPAKLTDLTPTGEQELGELMGLKRYLTDFSMVAERGIKEMSIWRELLTYAMLFGIADQVTEQMKELYPPISAELTDYSGSMATACSYQYLLYSNMKQAEQRREQEKRSGGGGGFASLGGGGGSIGGGSGGGTR
;
A
#
# COMPACT_ATOMS: atom_id res chain seq x y z
N MET A 1 5.36 -14.28 -12.16
CA MET A 1 5.52 -15.30 -11.10
C MET A 1 5.70 -14.55 -9.79
N PRO A 2 5.00 -14.90 -8.69
CA PRO A 2 5.24 -14.26 -7.40
C PRO A 2 6.70 -14.49 -6.99
N ALA A 3 7.33 -13.47 -6.39
CA ALA A 3 8.72 -13.56 -5.93
C ALA A 3 8.86 -14.75 -4.96
N LYS A 4 9.78 -15.67 -5.24
CA LYS A 4 10.16 -16.70 -4.26
C LYS A 4 10.93 -16.00 -3.15
N LEU A 5 10.43 -16.04 -1.92
CA LEU A 5 11.22 -15.66 -0.76
C LEU A 5 12.30 -16.72 -0.58
N THR A 6 13.55 -16.38 -0.89
CA THR A 6 14.69 -17.31 -0.82
C THR A 6 15.47 -17.20 0.49
N ASP A 7 15.26 -16.12 1.25
CA ASP A 7 16.12 -15.73 2.38
C ASP A 7 15.35 -15.74 3.71
N LEU A 8 14.46 -16.71 3.91
CA LEU A 8 13.71 -16.86 5.15
C LEU A 8 14.58 -17.53 6.23
N THR A 9 14.48 -17.05 7.46
CA THR A 9 14.99 -17.80 8.62
C THR A 9 14.10 -19.03 8.85
N PRO A 10 14.58 -20.06 9.58
CA PRO A 10 13.73 -21.21 9.92
C PRO A 10 12.41 -20.81 10.58
N THR A 11 12.43 -19.77 11.43
CA THR A 11 11.22 -19.18 12.02
C THR A 11 10.34 -18.52 10.97
N GLY A 12 10.91 -17.77 10.02
CA GLY A 12 10.16 -17.14 8.95
C GLY A 12 9.48 -18.14 8.01
N GLU A 13 10.10 -19.30 7.74
CA GLU A 13 9.47 -20.38 6.99
C GLU A 13 8.26 -20.95 7.72
N GLN A 14 8.38 -21.17 9.04
CA GLN A 14 7.27 -21.63 9.87
C GLN A 14 6.11 -20.63 9.87
N GLU A 15 6.39 -19.36 10.16
CA GLU A 15 5.38 -18.29 10.18
C GLU A 15 4.68 -18.15 8.82
N LEU A 16 5.44 -18.22 7.73
CA LEU A 16 4.87 -18.21 6.38
C LEU A 16 3.93 -19.40 6.17
N GLY A 17 4.31 -20.60 6.63
CA GLY A 17 3.47 -21.79 6.59
C GLY A 17 2.17 -21.61 7.36
N GLU A 18 2.24 -21.05 8.56
CA GLU A 18 1.07 -20.76 9.41
C GLU A 18 0.13 -19.74 8.74
N LEU A 19 0.67 -18.66 8.17
CA LEU A 19 -0.10 -17.66 7.43
C LEU A 19 -0.78 -18.24 6.18
N MET A 20 -0.08 -19.08 5.43
CA MET A 20 -0.66 -19.77 4.27
C MET A 20 -1.76 -20.75 4.69
N GLY A 21 -1.57 -21.45 5.81
CA GLY A 21 -2.59 -22.28 6.44
C GLY A 21 -3.83 -21.48 6.82
N LEU A 22 -3.65 -20.34 7.49
CA LEU A 22 -4.74 -19.43 7.86
C LEU A 22 -5.47 -18.87 6.64
N LYS A 23 -4.76 -18.46 5.59
CA LYS A 23 -5.37 -17.99 4.34
C LYS A 23 -6.26 -19.09 3.73
N ARG A 24 -5.76 -20.32 3.67
CA ARG A 24 -6.51 -21.47 3.14
C ARG A 24 -7.74 -21.77 3.99
N TYR A 25 -7.61 -21.71 5.31
CA TYR A 25 -8.70 -21.86 6.26
C TYR A 25 -9.81 -20.82 6.03
N LEU A 26 -9.45 -19.55 5.88
CA LEU A 26 -10.40 -18.47 5.61
C LEU A 26 -11.02 -18.56 4.21
N THR A 27 -10.30 -19.08 3.22
CA THR A 27 -10.82 -19.22 1.85
C THR A 27 -11.89 -20.33 1.77
N ASP A 28 -11.74 -21.38 2.57
CA ASP A 28 -12.67 -22.51 2.64
C ASP A 28 -13.42 -22.53 3.97
N PHE A 29 -14.32 -21.56 4.13
CA PHE A 29 -15.09 -21.32 5.35
C PHE A 29 -16.13 -22.43 5.63
N SER A 30 -16.22 -23.47 4.78
CA SER A 30 -17.02 -24.65 5.05
C SER A 30 -16.50 -25.45 6.26
N MET A 31 -15.17 -25.46 6.50
CA MET A 31 -14.56 -26.10 7.67
C MET A 31 -14.78 -25.30 8.97
N VAL A 32 -14.99 -23.99 8.83
CA VAL A 32 -15.31 -23.04 9.91
C VAL A 32 -16.73 -23.33 10.41
N ALA A 33 -17.68 -23.56 9.50
CA ALA A 33 -19.06 -23.93 9.81
C ALA A 33 -19.18 -25.17 10.72
N GLU A 34 -18.29 -26.16 10.58
CA GLU A 34 -18.30 -27.37 11.42
C GLU A 34 -17.96 -27.09 12.89
N ARG A 35 -17.32 -25.96 13.20
CA ARG A 35 -16.87 -25.62 14.56
C ARG A 35 -17.83 -24.72 15.34
N GLY A 36 -18.81 -24.12 14.67
CA GLY A 36 -19.90 -23.35 15.29
C GLY A 36 -19.44 -22.25 16.25
N ILE A 37 -20.42 -21.67 16.97
CA ILE A 37 -20.44 -20.60 18.01
C ILE A 37 -19.10 -20.01 18.53
N LYS A 38 -18.03 -20.80 18.67
CA LYS A 38 -16.69 -20.36 19.09
C LYS A 38 -16.05 -19.33 18.15
N GLU A 39 -16.42 -19.29 16.87
CA GLU A 39 -15.85 -18.33 15.91
C GLU A 39 -16.60 -16.98 15.88
N MET A 40 -17.81 -16.93 16.45
CA MET A 40 -18.56 -15.68 16.65
C MET A 40 -17.86 -14.72 17.61
N SER A 41 -16.87 -15.15 18.41
CA SER A 41 -16.11 -14.24 19.28
C SER A 41 -14.88 -13.62 18.61
N ILE A 42 -14.30 -14.30 17.60
CA ILE A 42 -13.03 -13.90 16.95
C ILE A 42 -13.20 -13.42 15.51
N TRP A 43 -14.44 -13.28 15.04
CA TRP A 43 -14.77 -12.91 13.66
C TRP A 43 -14.08 -11.63 13.17
N ARG A 44 -13.91 -10.63 14.04
CA ARG A 44 -13.22 -9.36 13.69
C ARG A 44 -11.74 -9.59 13.38
N GLU A 45 -11.09 -10.46 14.14
CA GLU A 45 -9.68 -10.84 13.91
C GLU A 45 -9.55 -11.61 12.59
N LEU A 46 -10.44 -12.58 12.36
CA LEU A 46 -10.47 -13.35 11.12
C LEU A 46 -10.65 -12.44 9.89
N LEU A 47 -11.56 -11.48 9.95
CA LEU A 47 -11.76 -10.50 8.88
C LEU A 47 -10.58 -9.53 8.73
N THR A 48 -9.89 -9.18 9.81
CA THR A 48 -8.66 -8.39 9.72
C THR A 48 -7.61 -9.13 8.91
N TYR A 49 -7.40 -10.42 9.18
CA TYR A 49 -6.49 -11.24 8.37
C TYR A 49 -7.00 -11.41 6.94
N ALA A 50 -8.30 -11.60 6.73
CA ALA A 50 -8.88 -11.68 5.40
C ALA A 50 -8.63 -10.41 4.57
N MET A 51 -8.70 -9.23 5.21
CA MET A 51 -8.34 -7.94 4.61
C MET A 51 -6.86 -7.91 4.21
N LEU A 52 -5.97 -8.32 5.11
CA LEU A 52 -4.52 -8.39 4.83
C LEU A 52 -4.20 -9.36 3.68
N PHE A 53 -4.95 -10.46 3.56
CA PHE A 53 -4.78 -11.43 2.47
C PHE A 53 -5.49 -11.04 1.17
N GLY A 54 -6.31 -9.98 1.18
CA GLY A 54 -7.10 -9.55 0.03
C GLY A 54 -8.27 -10.48 -0.32
N ILE A 55 -8.81 -11.20 0.67
CA ILE A 55 -9.95 -12.14 0.52
C ILE A 55 -11.16 -11.75 1.39
N ALA A 56 -11.18 -10.54 1.93
CA ALA A 56 -12.21 -10.09 2.87
C ALA A 56 -13.64 -10.16 2.30
N ASP A 57 -13.85 -9.81 1.04
CA ASP A 57 -15.17 -9.85 0.42
C ASP A 57 -15.72 -11.28 0.38
N GLN A 58 -14.88 -12.24 -0.02
CA GLN A 58 -15.24 -13.66 -0.06
C GLN A 58 -15.60 -14.19 1.34
N VAL A 59 -14.77 -13.88 2.35
CA VAL A 59 -14.99 -14.31 3.73
C VAL A 59 -16.25 -13.67 4.32
N THR A 60 -16.48 -12.40 4.02
CA THR A 60 -17.65 -11.64 4.49
C THR A 60 -18.95 -12.26 3.98
N GLU A 61 -19.03 -12.62 2.69
CA GLU A 61 -20.22 -13.26 2.13
C GLU A 61 -20.50 -14.63 2.75
N GLN A 62 -19.47 -15.47 2.88
CA GLN A 62 -19.59 -16.79 3.52
C GLN A 62 -20.03 -16.66 5.00
N MET A 63 -19.55 -15.63 5.70
CA MET A 63 -19.89 -15.39 7.09
C MET A 63 -21.34 -14.90 7.27
N LYS A 64 -21.88 -14.10 6.33
CA LYS A 64 -23.30 -13.70 6.33
C LYS A 64 -24.23 -14.89 6.16
N GLU A 65 -23.84 -15.85 5.32
CA GLU A 65 -24.63 -17.06 5.06
C GLU A 65 -24.67 -17.98 6.28
N LEU A 66 -23.51 -18.20 6.92
CA LEU A 66 -23.38 -19.11 8.07
C LEU A 66 -23.87 -18.51 9.38
N TYR A 67 -23.72 -17.20 9.55
CA TYR A 67 -24.06 -16.49 10.78
C TYR A 67 -24.95 -15.26 10.51
N PRO A 68 -26.20 -15.43 10.05
CA PRO A 68 -27.11 -14.31 9.77
C PRO A 68 -27.24 -13.25 10.89
N PRO A 69 -27.20 -13.60 12.20
CA PRO A 69 -27.28 -12.61 13.28
C PRO A 69 -26.15 -11.57 13.27
N ILE A 70 -24.98 -11.90 12.71
CA ILE A 70 -23.81 -11.00 12.71
C ILE A 70 -23.82 -9.99 11.55
N SER A 71 -24.74 -10.16 10.59
CA SER A 71 -24.78 -9.37 9.34
C SER A 71 -24.77 -7.84 9.56
N ALA A 72 -25.48 -7.37 10.58
CA ALA A 72 -25.51 -5.95 10.94
C ALA A 72 -24.15 -5.46 11.45
N GLU A 73 -23.53 -6.17 12.39
CA GLU A 73 -22.19 -5.84 12.92
C GLU A 73 -21.12 -5.95 11.83
N LEU A 74 -21.25 -6.93 10.95
CA LEU A 74 -20.34 -7.16 9.84
C LEU A 74 -20.37 -6.00 8.84
N THR A 75 -21.56 -5.46 8.55
CA THR A 75 -21.72 -4.32 7.65
C THR A 75 -21.07 -3.06 8.24
N ASP A 76 -21.30 -2.80 9.52
CA ASP A 76 -20.67 -1.69 10.25
C ASP A 76 -19.14 -1.82 10.30
N TYR A 77 -18.65 -3.03 10.58
CA TYR A 77 -17.22 -3.33 10.63
C TYR A 77 -16.55 -3.16 9.27
N SER A 78 -17.12 -3.71 8.19
CA SER A 78 -16.56 -3.57 6.85
C SER A 78 -16.51 -2.10 6.40
N GLY A 79 -17.53 -1.31 6.71
CA GLY A 79 -17.54 0.13 6.44
C GLY A 79 -16.46 0.89 7.23
N SER A 80 -16.34 0.58 8.52
CA SER A 80 -15.31 1.15 9.40
C SER A 80 -13.90 0.80 8.93
N MET A 81 -13.68 -0.45 8.54
CA MET A 81 -12.38 -0.92 8.07
C MET A 81 -12.01 -0.33 6.71
N ALA A 82 -12.94 -0.26 5.76
CA ALA A 82 -12.72 0.41 4.48
C ALA A 82 -12.34 1.88 4.68
N THR A 83 -13.01 2.57 5.61
CA THR A 83 -12.69 3.95 5.99
C THR A 83 -11.28 4.04 6.58
N ALA A 84 -10.93 3.18 7.54
CA ALA A 84 -9.61 3.14 8.15
C ALA A 84 -8.49 2.89 7.12
N CYS A 85 -8.68 1.91 6.22
CA CYS A 85 -7.73 1.61 5.14
C CYS A 85 -7.55 2.82 4.20
N SER A 86 -8.65 3.51 3.84
CA SER A 86 -8.58 4.70 2.98
C SER A 86 -7.81 5.85 3.64
N TYR A 87 -8.03 6.08 4.94
CA TYR A 87 -7.31 7.08 5.72
C TYR A 87 -5.82 6.73 5.86
N GLN A 88 -5.50 5.48 6.16
CA GLN A 88 -4.12 4.98 6.24
C GLN A 88 -3.38 5.23 4.92
N TYR A 89 -4.02 4.93 3.79
CA TYR A 89 -3.46 5.15 2.46
C TYR A 89 -3.22 6.63 2.16
N LEU A 90 -4.20 7.49 2.47
CA LEU A 90 -4.07 8.95 2.30
C LEU A 90 -2.95 9.53 3.18
N LEU A 91 -2.86 9.14 4.44
CA LEU A 91 -1.80 9.58 5.34
C LEU A 91 -0.43 9.12 4.84
N TYR A 92 -0.30 7.84 4.50
CA TYR A 92 0.95 7.27 4.00
C TYR A 92 1.43 7.97 2.71
N SER A 93 0.52 8.15 1.75
CA SER A 93 0.85 8.84 0.48
C SER A 93 1.27 10.29 0.69
N ASN A 94 0.56 11.04 1.55
CA ASN A 94 0.94 12.41 1.90
C ASN A 94 2.30 12.47 2.61
N MET A 95 2.56 11.57 3.54
CA MET A 95 3.85 11.48 4.23
C MET A 95 4.99 11.19 3.24
N LYS A 96 4.80 10.22 2.35
CA LYS A 96 5.79 9.87 1.32
C LYS A 96 6.06 11.02 0.37
N GLN A 97 5.02 11.75 -0.06
CA GLN A 97 5.18 12.96 -0.89
C GLN A 97 5.91 14.09 -0.14
N ALA A 98 5.63 14.27 1.16
CA ALA A 98 6.31 15.26 1.98
C ALA A 98 7.79 14.92 2.20
N GLU A 99 8.11 13.64 2.34
CA GLU A 99 9.49 13.16 2.41
C GLU A 99 10.23 13.38 1.09
N GLN A 100 9.62 13.03 -0.04
CA GLN A 100 10.16 13.29 -1.37
C GLN A 100 10.42 14.79 -1.61
N ARG A 101 9.49 15.66 -1.19
CA ARG A 101 9.69 17.13 -1.26
C ARG A 101 10.85 17.60 -0.41
N ARG A 102 10.97 17.13 0.84
CA ARG A 102 12.11 17.44 1.72
C ARG A 102 13.45 16.98 1.14
N GLU A 103 13.48 15.82 0.49
CA GLU A 103 14.68 15.34 -0.20
C GLU A 103 15.04 16.19 -1.42
N GLN A 104 14.04 16.62 -2.21
CA GLN A 104 14.24 17.53 -3.33
C GLN A 104 14.76 18.91 -2.88
N GLU A 105 14.20 19.47 -1.80
CA GLU A 105 14.65 20.73 -1.22
C GLU A 105 16.09 20.66 -0.70
N LYS A 106 16.48 19.54 -0.08
CA LYS A 106 17.88 19.28 0.31
C LYS A 106 18.81 19.23 -0.90
N ARG A 107 18.35 18.65 -2.02
CA ARG A 107 19.12 18.60 -3.28
C ARG A 107 19.21 19.98 -3.95
N SER A 108 18.18 20.82 -3.86
CA SER A 108 18.20 22.20 -4.38
C SER A 108 18.90 23.19 -3.45
N GLY A 109 19.07 22.86 -2.18
CA GLY A 109 19.77 23.67 -1.17
C GLY A 109 21.30 23.56 -1.21
N GLY A 110 21.86 22.66 -2.03
CA GLY A 110 23.29 22.65 -2.35
C GLY A 110 23.62 23.82 -3.27
N GLY A 111 24.27 24.85 -2.72
CA GLY A 111 24.56 26.11 -3.40
C GLY A 111 25.15 25.92 -4.81
N GLY A 112 24.33 26.24 -5.81
CA GLY A 112 24.78 26.45 -7.19
C GLY A 112 25.65 27.70 -7.25
N GLY A 113 26.96 27.50 -7.08
CA GLY A 113 27.96 28.54 -7.31
C GLY A 113 27.96 28.99 -8.76
N PHE A 114 27.82 30.29 -8.94
CA PHE A 114 27.90 31.08 -10.17
C PHE A 114 28.80 30.47 -11.26
N ALA A 115 28.22 30.14 -12.41
CA ALA A 115 29.00 30.01 -13.63
C ALA A 115 29.50 31.42 -14.01
N SER A 116 30.76 31.68 -13.65
CA SER A 116 31.54 32.84 -14.08
C SER A 116 31.29 33.14 -15.56
N LEU A 117 30.76 34.33 -15.85
CA LEU A 117 30.96 35.00 -17.12
C LEU A 117 32.46 35.28 -17.25
N GLY A 118 33.21 34.38 -17.87
CA GLY A 118 34.65 34.52 -17.96
C GLY A 118 35.27 33.63 -19.04
N GLY A 119 35.43 34.20 -20.23
CA GLY A 119 36.52 33.84 -21.14
C GLY A 119 36.25 32.70 -22.13
N GLY A 120 35.91 33.06 -23.37
CA GLY A 120 35.92 32.13 -24.50
C GLY A 120 35.62 32.87 -25.79
N GLY A 121 36.63 33.52 -26.37
CA GLY A 121 36.54 34.23 -27.65
C GLY A 121 36.45 33.28 -28.85
N GLY A 122 35.74 33.74 -29.88
CA GLY A 122 35.53 33.09 -31.18
C GLY A 122 34.02 32.92 -31.45
N SER A 123 33.40 33.41 -32.52
CA SER A 123 33.91 33.68 -33.86
C SER A 123 33.05 34.72 -34.60
N ILE A 124 33.67 35.23 -35.67
CA ILE A 124 33.25 36.26 -36.62
C ILE A 124 32.09 35.80 -37.52
N GLY A 125 31.21 36.74 -37.88
CA GLY A 125 30.28 36.68 -39.01
C GLY A 125 29.03 37.52 -38.71
N GLY A 126 28.84 38.75 -39.20
CA GLY A 126 29.18 39.31 -40.50
C GLY A 126 27.90 39.39 -41.34
N GLY A 127 27.18 40.50 -41.29
CA GLY A 127 25.96 40.71 -42.06
C GLY A 127 25.30 42.07 -41.81
N SER A 128 25.72 43.07 -42.60
CA SER A 128 25.20 44.44 -42.64
C SER A 128 23.94 44.55 -43.50
N GLY A 129 22.98 45.37 -43.07
CA GLY A 129 21.86 45.90 -43.88
C GLY A 129 20.61 46.10 -43.02
N GLY A 130 20.39 47.30 -42.43
CA GLY A 130 19.68 48.43 -43.07
C GLY A 130 18.16 48.25 -42.90
N GLY A 131 17.31 49.14 -42.39
CA GLY A 131 17.35 50.54 -42.00
C GLY A 131 15.91 50.93 -41.63
N THR A 132 15.81 51.80 -40.62
CA THR A 132 14.69 52.53 -39.99
C THR A 132 13.28 52.58 -40.59
N ARG A 133 12.30 52.61 -39.68
CA ARG A 133 11.45 53.79 -39.46
C ARG A 133 11.44 54.12 -37.97
#